data_AF-A0A0F7CUC2-F1
#
_entry.id   AF-A0A0F7CUC2-F1
#
_cell.length_a   1.000
_cell.length_b   1.000
_cell.length_c   1.000
_cell.angle_alpha   90.00
_cell.angle_beta   90.00
_cell.angle_gamma   90.00
#
_symmetry.space_group_name_H-M   'P 1'
#
loop_
_entity.id
_entity.type
_entity.pdbx_description
1 polymer ?
#
loop_
_entity_poly.entity_id
_entity_poly.type
_entity_poly.pdbx_seq_one_letter_code
_entity_poly.pdbx_strand_id
1 'polypeptide(L)'
;HGVEESALVRILGKWDPLEREAFRKKTPNLFIEDKERHFQRWDDHYARLLKHEFVRFKNTVLLWSMHPWERDARLVKEAIKKGKTSYGVLVEIACTRSSEELLGARKAYHSLFDHSIEEDVA
;
A
#
# COMPACT_ATOMS: atom_id res chain seq x y z
N HIS A 1 -14.74 7.85 5.04
CA HIS A 1 -13.50 8.15 5.79
C HIS A 1 -12.32 7.47 5.11
N GLY A 2 -11.18 8.16 5.03
CA GLY A 2 -10.00 7.74 4.27
C GLY A 2 -9.71 8.74 3.16
N VAL A 3 -10.41 8.59 2.03
CA VAL A 3 -10.37 9.55 0.91
C VAL A 3 -11.72 10.26 0.83
N GLU A 4 -11.73 11.58 0.60
CA GLU A 4 -12.96 12.31 0.28
C GLU A 4 -13.39 12.03 -1.17
N GLU A 5 -13.98 10.86 -1.38
CA GLU A 5 -14.42 10.41 -2.71
C GLU A 5 -15.40 11.38 -3.34
N SER A 6 -16.32 11.96 -2.55
CA SER A 6 -17.27 12.97 -3.03
C SER A 6 -16.56 14.24 -3.51
N ALA A 7 -15.49 14.67 -2.84
CA ALA A 7 -14.69 15.80 -3.28
C ALA A 7 -13.92 15.47 -4.57
N LEU A 8 -13.32 14.28 -4.68
CA LEU A 8 -12.64 13.82 -5.89
C LEU A 8 -13.60 13.75 -7.08
N VAL A 9 -14.76 13.11 -6.90
CA VAL A 9 -15.80 13.02 -7.93
C VAL A 9 -16.28 14.41 -8.33
N ARG A 10 -16.46 15.32 -7.36
CA ARG A 10 -16.84 16.71 -7.65
C ARG A 10 -15.76 17.46 -8.43
N ILE A 11 -14.49 17.27 -8.10
CA ILE A 11 -13.37 17.92 -8.81
C ILE A 11 -13.24 17.36 -10.22
N LEU A 12 -13.14 16.03 -10.35
CA LEU A 12 -12.96 15.36 -11.64
C LEU A 12 -14.20 15.46 -12.53
N GLY A 13 -15.39 15.43 -11.95
CA GLY A 13 -16.66 15.60 -12.66
C GLY A 13 -16.92 17.02 -13.16
N LYS A 14 -16.23 18.02 -12.58
CA LYS A 14 -16.24 19.40 -13.07
C LYS A 14 -15.26 19.65 -14.22
N TRP A 15 -14.33 18.72 -14.47
CA TRP A 15 -13.34 18.93 -15.52
C TRP A 15 -14.00 19.03 -16.89
N ASP A 16 -13.83 20.17 -17.54
CA ASP A 16 -14.28 20.35 -18.90
C ASP A 16 -13.44 19.47 -19.88
N PRO A 17 -13.85 19.32 -21.14
CA PRO A 17 -13.08 18.54 -22.12
C PRO A 17 -11.65 19.04 -22.34
N LEU A 18 -11.39 20.35 -22.24
CA LEU A 18 -10.08 20.95 -22.44
C LEU A 18 -9.13 20.65 -21.28
N GLU A 19 -9.62 20.68 -20.04
CA GLU A 19 -8.84 20.31 -18.85
C GLU A 19 -8.42 18.84 -18.90
N ARG A 20 -9.34 17.96 -19.30
CA ARG A 20 -9.05 16.53 -19.52
C ARG A 20 -8.03 16.31 -20.64
N GLU A 21 -8.15 17.03 -21.75
CA GLU A 21 -7.19 16.96 -22.85
C GLU A 21 -5.81 17.48 -22.44
N ALA A 22 -5.76 18.60 -21.72
CA ALA A 22 -4.52 19.17 -21.20
C ALA A 22 -3.82 18.22 -20.22
N PHE A 23 -4.58 17.55 -19.35
CA PHE A 23 -4.04 16.52 -18.46
C PHE A 23 -3.42 15.36 -19.24
N ARG A 24 -4.12 14.82 -20.25
CA ARG A 24 -3.60 13.72 -21.09
C ARG A 24 -2.34 14.13 -21.84
N LYS A 25 -2.32 15.32 -22.44
CA LYS A 25 -1.13 15.87 -23.12
C LYS A 25 0.07 16.06 -22.19
N LYS A 26 -0.17 16.43 -20.93
CA LYS A 26 0.88 16.58 -19.91
C LYS A 26 1.39 15.25 -19.34
N THR A 27 0.73 14.13 -19.63
CA THR A 27 1.07 12.81 -19.10
C THR A 27 1.34 11.78 -20.22
N PRO A 28 2.37 12.02 -21.07
CA PRO A 28 2.62 11.20 -22.26
C PRO A 28 3.02 9.75 -21.98
N ASN A 29 3.50 9.46 -20.76
CA ASN A 29 3.83 8.09 -20.34
C ASN A 29 2.58 7.29 -19.96
N LEU A 30 1.49 7.97 -19.57
CA LEU A 30 0.23 7.33 -19.21
C LEU A 30 -0.73 7.31 -20.38
N PHE A 31 -0.78 8.34 -21.22
CA PHE A 31 -1.65 8.42 -22.39
C PHE A 31 -0.84 8.50 -23.68
N ILE A 32 -1.03 7.51 -24.55
CA ILE A 32 -0.35 7.37 -25.83
C ILE A 32 -1.35 7.67 -26.95
N GLU A 33 -0.88 8.37 -27.98
CA GLU A 33 -1.63 8.64 -29.20
C GLU A 33 -1.66 7.40 -30.11
N ASP A 34 -2.86 6.94 -30.43
CA ASP A 34 -3.12 6.02 -31.52
C ASP A 34 -3.29 6.84 -32.80
N LYS A 35 -2.23 6.87 -33.61
CA LYS A 35 -2.18 7.67 -34.85
C LYS A 35 -3.11 7.12 -35.94
N GLU A 36 -3.39 5.82 -35.93
CA GLU A 36 -4.24 5.18 -36.95
C GLU A 36 -5.72 5.46 -36.67
N ARG A 37 -6.10 5.42 -35.39
CA ARG A 37 -7.49 5.60 -34.96
C ARG A 37 -7.79 7.02 -34.47
N HIS A 38 -6.79 7.90 -34.49
CA HIS A 38 -6.87 9.32 -34.14
C HIS A 38 -7.45 9.59 -32.74
N PHE A 39 -6.99 8.85 -31.71
CA PHE A 39 -7.38 9.11 -30.32
C PHE A 39 -6.26 8.78 -29.33
N GLN A 40 -6.36 9.28 -28.10
CA GLN A 40 -5.45 8.91 -27.01
C GLN A 40 -6.04 7.78 -26.17
N ARG A 41 -5.26 6.70 -26.01
CA ARG A 41 -5.54 5.61 -25.07
C ARG A 41 -4.53 5.63 -23.94
N TRP A 42 -4.86 5.00 -22.82
CA TRP A 42 -3.82 4.79 -21.81
C TRP A 42 -2.79 3.75 -22.26
N ASP A 43 -1.66 3.74 -21.60
CA ASP A 43 -0.70 2.64 -21.64
C ASP A 43 -1.00 1.63 -20.52
N ASP A 44 -1.24 0.37 -20.89
CA ASP A 44 -1.58 -0.68 -19.92
C ASP A 44 -0.41 -1.02 -18.97
N HIS A 45 0.84 -0.87 -19.43
CA HIS A 45 1.99 -1.10 -18.56
C HIS A 45 2.08 0.00 -17.50
N TYR A 46 1.93 1.26 -17.89
CA TYR A 46 1.93 2.38 -16.96
C TYR A 46 0.73 2.33 -16.00
N ALA A 47 -0.46 1.97 -16.47
CA ALA A 47 -1.63 1.78 -15.61
C ALA A 47 -1.40 0.69 -14.54
N ARG A 48 -0.75 -0.44 -14.91
CA ARG A 48 -0.35 -1.48 -13.95
C ARG A 48 0.68 -0.98 -12.94
N LEU A 49 1.68 -0.22 -13.40
CA LEU A 49 2.68 0.37 -12.52
C LEU A 49 2.03 1.32 -11.50
N LEU A 50 1.16 2.20 -11.97
CA LEU A 50 0.44 3.13 -11.12
C LEU A 50 -0.40 2.42 -10.06
N LYS A 51 -1.08 1.33 -10.43
CA LYS A 51 -1.80 0.46 -9.48
C LYS A 51 -0.87 -0.09 -8.40
N HIS A 52 0.32 -0.57 -8.78
CA HIS A 52 1.30 -1.08 -7.83
C HIS A 52 1.82 0.02 -6.88
N GLU A 53 2.12 1.21 -7.41
CA GLU A 53 2.56 2.34 -6.61
C GLU A 53 1.48 2.81 -5.63
N PHE A 54 0.20 2.83 -6.02
CA PHE A 54 -0.89 3.13 -5.08
C PHE A 54 -0.99 2.12 -3.94
N VAL A 55 -0.80 0.82 -4.22
CA VAL A 55 -0.77 -0.21 -3.17
C VAL A 55 0.41 -0.01 -2.23
N ARG A 56 1.61 0.28 -2.77
CA ARG A 56 2.81 0.58 -1.97
C ARG A 56 2.58 1.80 -1.08
N PHE A 57 2.10 2.89 -1.66
CA PHE A 57 1.85 4.13 -0.94
C PHE A 57 0.83 3.93 0.19
N LYS A 58 -0.30 3.26 -0.10
CA LYS A 58 -1.31 2.90 0.89
C LYS A 58 -0.68 2.13 2.06
N ASN A 59 0.11 1.10 1.77
CA ASN A 59 0.74 0.28 2.80
C ASN A 59 1.73 1.10 3.65
N THR A 60 2.54 1.95 3.03
CA THR A 60 3.47 2.85 3.73
C THR A 60 2.74 3.78 4.69
N VAL A 61 1.68 4.45 4.22
CA VAL A 61 0.91 5.39 5.05
C VAL A 61 0.31 4.66 6.26
N LEU A 62 -0.29 3.49 6.05
CA LEU A 62 -0.87 2.68 7.13
C LEU A 62 0.19 2.24 8.15
N LEU A 63 1.31 1.68 7.68
CA LEU A 63 2.39 1.22 8.57
C LEU A 63 3.01 2.38 9.36
N TRP A 64 3.14 3.55 8.73
CA TRP A 64 3.69 4.74 9.40
C TRP A 64 2.75 5.32 10.45
N SER A 65 1.44 5.25 10.23
CA SER A 65 0.44 5.79 11.17
C SER A 65 0.05 4.84 12.30
N MET A 66 0.43 3.57 12.23
CA MET A 66 0.10 2.56 13.25
C MET A 66 0.89 2.76 14.54
N HIS A 67 0.31 2.31 15.66
CA HIS A 67 1.08 2.13 16.88
C HIS A 67 2.25 1.15 16.61
N PRO A 68 3.49 1.41 17.07
CA PRO A 68 4.65 0.56 16.77
C PRO A 68 4.44 -0.92 17.10
N TRP A 69 3.79 -1.21 18.23
CA TRP A 69 3.47 -2.59 18.63
C TRP A 69 2.49 -3.29 17.68
N GLU A 70 1.44 -2.58 17.21
CA GLU A 70 0.52 -3.13 16.21
C GLU A 70 1.24 -3.37 14.88
N ARG A 71 2.06 -2.40 14.45
CA ARG A 71 2.83 -2.51 13.21
C ARG A 71 3.68 -3.78 13.21
N ASP A 72 4.48 -3.98 14.25
CA ASP A 72 5.36 -5.14 14.34
C ASP A 72 4.55 -6.44 14.46
N ALA A 73 3.43 -6.46 15.20
CA ALA A 73 2.55 -7.62 15.26
C ALA A 73 1.99 -8.02 13.88
N ARG A 74 1.50 -7.06 13.09
CA ARG A 74 0.99 -7.32 11.73
C ARG A 74 2.09 -7.77 10.78
N LEU A 75 3.28 -7.16 10.88
CA LEU A 75 4.43 -7.55 10.07
C LEU A 75 4.88 -8.98 10.39
N VAL A 76 4.88 -9.38 11.66
CA VAL A 76 5.16 -10.77 12.07
C VAL A 76 4.13 -11.74 11.50
N LYS A 77 2.83 -11.47 11.64
CA LYS A 77 1.76 -12.35 11.10
C LYS A 77 1.92 -12.56 9.59
N GLU A 78 2.18 -11.47 8.87
CA GLU A 78 2.37 -11.53 7.42
C GLU A 78 3.66 -12.25 7.02
N ALA A 79 4.75 -12.07 7.78
CA ALA A 79 6.01 -12.75 7.52
C ALA A 79 5.93 -14.26 7.77
N ILE A 80 5.24 -14.70 8.85
CA ILE A 80 4.94 -16.10 9.11
C ILE A 80 4.15 -16.70 7.94
N LYS A 81 3.07 -16.02 7.53
CA LYS A 81 2.23 -16.48 6.41
C LYS A 81 2.98 -16.59 5.08
N LYS A 82 3.89 -15.65 4.78
CA LYS A 82 4.71 -15.66 3.55
C LYS A 82 5.89 -16.64 3.62
N GLY A 83 6.29 -17.06 4.81
CA GLY A 83 7.37 -18.00 5.00
C GLY A 83 8.73 -17.44 4.55
N LYS A 84 9.54 -18.30 3.92
CA LYS A 84 10.97 -18.06 3.60
C LYS A 84 11.24 -16.73 2.90
N THR A 85 10.32 -16.22 2.07
CA THR A 85 10.50 -14.95 1.34
C THR A 85 10.39 -13.72 2.24
N SER A 86 9.98 -13.87 3.50
CA SER A 86 9.74 -12.76 4.42
C SER A 86 10.35 -12.94 5.81
N TYR A 87 11.12 -14.01 6.04
CA TYR A 87 11.83 -14.22 7.31
C TYR A 87 12.82 -13.12 7.65
N GLY A 88 13.34 -12.37 6.66
CA GLY A 88 14.15 -11.18 6.91
C GLY A 88 13.45 -10.14 7.80
N VAL A 89 12.12 -10.02 7.71
CA VAL A 89 11.33 -9.12 8.57
C VAL A 89 11.32 -9.59 10.02
N LEU A 90 11.23 -10.90 10.25
CA LEU A 90 11.28 -11.47 11.61
C LEU A 90 12.66 -11.25 12.24
N VAL A 91 13.72 -11.47 11.47
CA VAL A 91 15.11 -11.21 11.91
C VAL A 91 15.29 -9.74 12.24
N GLU A 92 14.83 -8.84 11.38
CA GLU A 92 14.92 -7.40 11.63
C GLU A 92 14.23 -7.01 12.93
N ILE A 93 12.97 -7.43 13.11
CA ILE A 93 12.20 -7.13 14.33
C ILE A 93 12.91 -7.70 15.57
N ALA A 94 13.32 -8.96 15.54
CA ALA A 94 13.95 -9.61 16.68
C ALA A 94 15.30 -8.98 17.07
N CYS A 95 16.08 -8.51 16.10
CA CYS A 95 17.43 -8.01 16.33
C CYS A 95 17.54 -6.52 16.62
N THR A 96 16.50 -5.73 16.37
CA THR A 96 16.58 -4.25 16.47
C THR A 96 15.59 -3.64 17.46
N ARG A 97 14.58 -4.39 17.90
CA ARG A 97 13.61 -3.92 18.88
C ARG A 97 14.10 -4.26 20.29
N SER A 98 13.87 -3.36 21.22
CA SER A 98 14.13 -3.59 22.65
C SER A 98 13.20 -4.67 23.23
N SER A 99 13.57 -5.22 24.39
CA SER A 99 12.74 -6.20 25.09
C SER A 99 11.32 -5.70 25.40
N GLU A 100 11.18 -4.40 25.68
CA GLU A 100 9.89 -3.77 25.94
C GLU A 100 9.04 -3.67 24.67
N GLU A 101 9.65 -3.26 23.54
CA GLU A 101 8.96 -3.20 22.24
C GLU A 101 8.52 -4.59 21.78
N LEU A 102 9.36 -5.61 21.95
CA LEU A 102 9.02 -7.00 21.63
C LEU A 102 7.88 -7.52 22.50
N LEU A 103 7.88 -7.20 23.80
CA LEU A 103 6.76 -7.54 24.69
C LEU A 103 5.47 -6.82 24.27
N GLY A 104 5.57 -5.55 23.89
CA GLY A 104 4.48 -4.77 23.36
C GLY A 104 3.89 -5.39 22.08
N ALA A 105 4.74 -5.78 21.14
CA ALA A 105 4.33 -6.45 19.91
C ALA A 105 3.61 -7.78 20.19
N ARG A 106 4.09 -8.60 21.14
CA ARG A 106 3.39 -9.83 21.57
C ARG A 106 2.00 -9.54 22.12
N LYS A 107 1.85 -8.53 22.98
CA LYS A 107 0.54 -8.12 23.52
C LYS A 107 -0.41 -7.67 22.41
N ALA A 108 0.08 -6.85 21.48
CA ALA A 108 -0.71 -6.40 20.33
C ALA A 108 -1.09 -7.57 19.42
N TYR A 109 -0.19 -8.51 19.19
CA TYR A 109 -0.45 -9.71 18.39
C TYR A 109 -1.60 -10.54 18.96
N HIS A 110 -1.54 -10.85 20.26
CA HIS A 110 -2.64 -11.53 20.96
C HIS A 110 -3.96 -10.78 20.83
N SER A 111 -3.95 -9.46 21.03
CA SER A 111 -5.18 -8.65 20.93
C SER A 111 -5.75 -8.56 19.51
N LEU A 112 -4.92 -8.72 18.47
CA LEU A 112 -5.34 -8.56 17.08
C LEU A 112 -5.74 -9.87 16.41
N PHE A 113 -5.17 -10.99 16.86
CA PHE A 113 -5.28 -12.27 16.18
C PHE A 113 -5.78 -13.41 17.07
N ASP A 114 -6.02 -13.18 18.36
CA ASP A 114 -6.47 -14.18 19.33
C ASP A 114 -5.56 -15.43 19.43
N HIS A 115 -4.29 -15.27 19.04
CA HIS A 115 -3.26 -16.31 19.01
C HIS A 115 -1.92 -15.72 19.48
N SER A 116 -0.99 -16.55 19.95
CA SER A 116 0.41 -16.14 20.18
C SER A 116 1.23 -16.23 18.88
N ILE A 117 2.38 -15.55 18.88
CA ILE A 117 3.35 -15.67 17.78
C ILE A 117 3.91 -17.10 17.75
N GLU A 118 4.15 -17.68 18.92
CA GLU A 118 4.72 -19.00 19.10
C GLU A 118 3.79 -20.11 18.55
N GLU A 119 2.48 -20.01 18.78
CA GLU A 119 1.48 -20.93 18.20
C GLU A 119 1.41 -20.85 16.67
N ASP A 120 1.59 -19.66 16.09
CA ASP A 120 1.56 -19.48 14.64
C ASP A 120 2.86 -19.92 13.95
N VAL A 121 3.96 -20.08 14.70
CA VAL A 121 5.27 -20.54 14.19
C VAL A 121 5.43 -22.07 14.31
N ALA A 122 4.78 -22.70 15.29
CA ALA A 122 4.86 -24.14 15.56
C ALA A 122 4.17 -24.98 14.47
#